data_AF-A0AAC9SZZ3-F1
#
_entry.id   AF-A0AAC9SZZ3-F1
#
_cell.length_a   1.000
_cell.length_b   1.000
_cell.length_c   1.000
_cell.angle_alpha   90.00
_cell.angle_beta   90.00
_cell.angle_gamma   90.00
#
_symmetry.space_group_name_H-M   'P 1'
#
loop_
_entity.id
_entity.type
_entity.pdbx_description
1 polymer ?
#
loop_
_entity_poly.entity_id
_entity_poly.type
_entity_poly.pdbx_seq_one_letter_code
_entity_poly.pdbx_strand_id
1 'polypeptide(L)' 'MRGLARPSRAIWDIVHPAFTVFNPERETFANVWSPFHADFPTFCEHTADVLAKYRTRRFGRNQICPQMCSTYPAFRGR' A
#
# COMPACT_ATOMS: atom_id res chain seq x y z
N MET A 1 -29.60 21.60 -7.28
CA MET A 1 -28.95 20.30 -7.01
C MET A 1 -28.34 19.77 -8.31
N ARG A 2 -27.01 19.83 -8.50
CA ARG A 2 -26.34 19.14 -9.61
C ARG A 2 -25.59 17.96 -9.01
N GLY A 3 -26.05 16.75 -9.31
CA GLY A 3 -25.36 15.51 -8.96
C GLY A 3 -24.02 15.47 -9.66
N LEU A 4 -22.94 15.55 -8.88
CA LEU A 4 -21.59 15.30 -9.37
C LEU A 4 -21.52 13.79 -9.65
N ALA A 5 -21.69 13.40 -10.92
CA ALA A 5 -21.46 12.03 -11.33
C ALA A 5 -20.03 11.65 -10.92
N ARG A 6 -19.88 10.71 -9.98
CA ARG A 6 -18.57 10.17 -9.64
C ARG A 6 -18.01 9.55 -10.92
N PRO A 7 -16.84 9.98 -11.44
CA PRO A 7 -16.24 9.29 -12.57
C PRO A 7 -16.01 7.84 -12.15
N SER A 8 -16.77 6.92 -12.74
CA SER A 8 -16.86 5.52 -12.32
C SER A 8 -15.66 4.68 -12.78
N ARG A 9 -14.69 5.30 -13.47
CA ARG A 9 -13.47 4.66 -13.97
C ARG A 9 -12.30 5.61 -13.86
N ALA A 10 -11.34 5.26 -13.01
CA ALA A 10 -10.00 5.80 -13.02
C ALA A 10 -9.06 4.69 -13.51
N ILE A 11 -8.13 5.02 -14.40
CA ILE A 11 -7.04 4.14 -14.81
C ILE A 11 -5.78 4.68 -14.15
N TRP A 12 -4.99 3.78 -13.56
CA TRP A 12 -3.71 4.12 -12.93
C TRP A 12 -2.58 3.59 -13.81
N ASP A 13 -1.62 4.46 -14.13
CA ASP A 13 -0.44 4.07 -14.92
C ASP A 13 0.46 3.08 -14.16
N ILE A 14 0.46 3.16 -12.83
CA ILE A 14 1.25 2.30 -11.94
C ILE A 14 0.35 1.82 -10.81
N VAL A 15 0.40 0.51 -10.54
CA VAL A 15 -0.26 -0.11 -9.39
C VAL A 15 0.81 -0.78 -8.52
N HIS A 16 0.78 -0.50 -7.23
CA HIS A 16 1.69 -1.12 -6.27
C HIS A 16 1.10 -2.40 -5.70
N PRO A 17 1.86 -3.52 -5.69
CA PRO A 17 1.36 -4.76 -5.12
C PRO A 17 1.17 -4.65 -3.61
N ALA A 18 0.05 -5.19 -3.15
CA ALA A 18 -0.28 -5.33 -1.73
C ALA A 18 -0.36 -6.82 -1.37
N PHE A 19 0.25 -7.18 -0.26
CA PHE A 19 0.40 -8.54 0.24
C PHE A 19 -0.35 -8.73 1.55
N THR A 20 -0.88 -9.92 1.73
CA THR A 20 -1.41 -10.37 3.01
C THR A 20 -0.31 -11.09 3.77
N VAL A 21 0.05 -10.56 4.94
CA VAL A 21 1.14 -11.06 5.77
C VAL A 21 0.57 -11.58 7.08
N PHE A 22 0.90 -12.82 7.43
CA PHE A 22 0.46 -13.43 8.68
C PHE A 22 1.35 -13.00 9.85
N ASN A 23 0.73 -12.60 10.96
CA ASN A 23 1.41 -12.30 12.21
C ASN A 23 1.15 -13.43 13.22
N PRO A 24 2.13 -14.32 13.46
CA PRO A 24 1.94 -15.51 14.29
C PRO A 24 1.73 -15.20 15.77
N GLU A 25 2.30 -14.12 16.31
CA GLU A 25 2.15 -13.75 17.73
C GLU A 25 0.71 -13.37 18.09
N ARG A 26 -0.08 -12.96 17.09
CA ARG A 26 -1.41 -12.41 17.29
C ARG A 26 -2.49 -13.17 16.53
N GLU A 27 -2.10 -14.15 15.72
CA GLU A 27 -3.01 -14.90 14.84
C GLU A 27 -3.86 -13.95 13.96
N THR A 28 -3.24 -12.88 13.47
CA THR A 28 -3.91 -11.86 12.63
C THR A 28 -3.21 -11.70 11.28
N PHE A 29 -3.89 -11.08 10.33
CA PHE A 29 -3.33 -10.69 9.05
C PHE A 29 -3.10 -9.18 8.98
N ALA A 30 -2.00 -8.79 8.35
CA ALA A 30 -1.69 -7.42 7.96
C ALA A 30 -1.72 -7.29 6.45
N ASN A 31 -2.19 -6.15 5.94
CA ASN A 31 -2.00 -5.77 4.55
C ASN A 31 -0.79 -4.83 4.45
N VAL A 32 0.22 -5.25 3.68
CA VAL A 32 1.49 -4.52 3.49
C VAL A 32 1.69 -4.33 2.00
N TRP A 33 2.11 -3.15 1.55
CA TRP A 33 2.35 -2.88 0.14
C TRP A 33 3.79 -2.41 -0.10
N SER A 34 4.30 -2.63 -1.32
CA SER A 34 5.62 -2.19 -1.76
C SER A 34 5.50 -1.45 -3.09
N PRO A 35 6.27 -0.37 -3.35
CA PRO A 35 6.37 0.22 -4.68
C PRO A 35 6.65 -0.83 -5.74
N PHE A 36 6.06 -0.61 -6.92
CA PHE A 36 6.30 -1.47 -8.07
C PHE A 36 7.63 -1.06 -8.71
N HIS A 37 8.46 -2.05 -9.01
CA HIS A 37 9.67 -1.88 -9.81
C HIS A 37 9.63 -2.85 -10.98
N ALA A 38 10.00 -2.39 -12.17
CA ALA A 38 10.07 -3.24 -13.36
C ALA A 38 11.26 -4.22 -13.30
N ASP A 39 12.32 -3.84 -12.59
CA ASP A 39 13.44 -4.73 -12.28
C ASP A 39 13.06 -5.65 -11.11
N PHE A 40 12.98 -6.96 -11.38
CA PHE A 40 12.52 -7.96 -10.41
C PHE A 40 13.44 -8.08 -9.19
N PRO A 41 14.78 -8.13 -9.31
CA PRO A 41 15.68 -8.12 -8.16
C PRO A 41 15.44 -6.92 -7.24
N THR A 42 15.38 -5.70 -7.80
CA THR A 42 15.10 -4.48 -7.04
C THR A 42 13.76 -4.56 -6.30
N PHE A 43 12.72 -5.07 -6.97
CA PHE A 43 11.42 -5.28 -6.35
C PHE A 43 11.48 -6.26 -5.17
N CYS A 44 12.18 -7.38 -5.31
CA CYS A 44 12.32 -8.39 -4.27
C CYS A 44 13.07 -7.85 -3.05
N GLU A 45 14.19 -7.17 -3.26
CA GLU A 45 14.99 -6.56 -2.18
C GLU A 45 14.16 -5.54 -1.40
N HIS A 46 13.53 -4.59 -2.11
CA HIS A 46 12.71 -3.57 -1.47
C HIS A 46 11.51 -4.17 -0.72
N THR A 47 10.87 -5.20 -1.30
CA THR A 47 9.74 -5.88 -0.66
C THR A 47 10.18 -6.64 0.60
N ALA A 48 11.36 -7.27 0.59
CA ALA A 48 11.91 -7.93 1.76
C ALA A 48 12.13 -6.94 2.92
N ASP A 49 12.68 -5.76 2.65
CA ASP A 49 12.89 -4.72 3.66
C ASP A 49 11.58 -4.22 4.28
N VAL A 50 10.58 -3.98 3.43
CA VAL A 50 9.23 -3.56 3.86
C VAL A 50 8.58 -4.65 4.73
N LEU A 51 8.66 -5.91 4.33
CA LEU A 51 8.10 -7.03 5.09
C LEU A 51 8.81 -7.21 6.44
N ALA A 52 10.15 -7.13 6.46
CA ALA A 52 10.93 -7.22 7.70
C ALA A 52 10.51 -6.15 8.70
N LYS A 53 10.27 -4.92 8.22
CA LYS A 53 9.89 -3.78 9.06
C LYS A 53 8.45 -3.82 9.55
N TYR A 54 7.50 -4.30 8.74
CA TYR A 54 6.07 -4.11 9.01
C TYR A 54 5.27 -5.40 9.24
N ARG A 55 5.83 -6.60 9.05
CA ARG A 55 5.10 -7.89 9.19
C ARG A 55 4.42 -8.12 10.55
N THR A 56 4.93 -7.51 11.62
CA THR A 56 4.40 -7.67 12.98
C THR A 56 3.52 -6.50 13.42
N ARG A 57 3.39 -5.44 12.60
CA ARG A 57 2.76 -4.19 13.01
C ARG A 57 1.24 -4.31 13.01
N ARG A 58 0.63 -3.88 14.12
CA ARG A 58 -0.82 -3.84 14.27
C ARG A 58 -1.39 -2.80 13.30
N PHE A 59 -2.45 -3.18 12.59
CA PHE A 59 -3.26 -2.30 11.77
C PHE A 59 -4.05 -1.32 12.67
N GLY A 60 -3.36 -0.34 13.25
CA GLY A 60 -3.98 0.86 13.81
C GLY A 60 -4.38 1.77 12.65
N ARG A 61 -5.53 2.44 12.74
CA ARG A 61 -6.07 3.33 11.70
C ARG A 61 -4.95 4.13 11.03
N ASN A 62 -5.02 4.23 9.69
CA ASN A 62 -4.16 5.10 8.90
C ASN A 62 -2.70 4.61 8.67
N GLN A 63 -2.46 3.33 8.32
CA GLN A 63 -1.10 2.86 7.99
C GLN A 63 -0.84 2.47 6.53
N ILE A 64 -1.87 2.11 5.75
CA ILE A 64 -1.73 2.01 4.29
C ILE A 64 -1.52 3.41 3.68
N CYS A 65 -2.20 4.41 4.26
CA CYS A 65 -2.30 5.78 3.75
C CYS A 65 -1.06 6.70 3.92
N PRO A 66 -0.31 6.72 5.03
CA PRO A 66 0.75 7.72 5.23
C PRO A 66 1.98 7.47 4.34
N GLN A 67 2.34 6.21 4.08
CA GLN A 67 3.42 5.91 3.14
C GLN A 67 3.02 6.31 1.71
N MET A 68 1.77 6.07 1.31
CA MET A 68 1.27 6.44 0.00
C MET A 68 1.17 7.97 -0.17
N CYS A 69 0.67 8.69 0.83
CA CYS A 69 0.61 10.17 0.85
C CYS A 69 1.99 10.85 0.94
N SER A 70 3.00 10.18 1.50
CA SER A 70 4.37 10.70 1.56
C SER A 70 5.11 10.49 0.24
N THR A 71 4.92 9.34 -0.41
CA THR A 71 5.60 9.00 -1.67
C THR A 71 4.89 9.59 -2.89
N TYR A 72 3.56 9.67 -2.87
CA TYR A 72 2.74 10.16 -3.97
C TYR A 72 1.91 11.39 -3.53
N PRO A 73 2.34 12.61 -3.91
CA PRO A 73 1.61 13.84 -3.57
C PRO A 73 0.17 13.86 -4.07
N ALA A 74 -0.12 13.12 -5.15
CA ALA A 74 -1.46 12.98 -5.74
C ALA A 74 -2.51 12.35 -4.80
N PHE A 75 -2.09 11.75 -3.67
CA PHE A 75 -2.97 11.21 -2.64
C PHE A 75 -3.11 12.10 -1.40
N ARG A 76 -2.38 13.24 -1.32
CA ARG A 76 -2.63 14.24 -0.27
C ARG A 76 -3.89 15.02 -0.57
N GLY A 77 -4.95 14.79 0.20
CA GLY A 77 -6.16 15.61 0.18
C GLY A 77 -7.08 15.31 -1.00
N ARG A 78 -7.89 14.26 -0.85
CA ARG A 78 -9.27 14.25 -1.35
C ARG A 78 -10.19 13.85 -0.23
#